data_AF-A0A1F9IAX5-F1
#
_entry.id   AF-A0A1F9IAX5-F1
#
_cell.length_a   1.000
_cell.length_b   1.000
_cell.length_c   1.000
_cell.angle_alpha   90.00
_cell.angle_beta   90.00
_cell.angle_gamma   90.00
#
_symmetry.space_group_name_H-M   'P 1'
#
loop_
_entity.id
_entity.type
_entity.pdbx_description
1 polymer ?
#
loop_
_entity_poly.entity_id
_entity_poly.type
_entity_poly.pdbx_seq_one_letter_code
_entity_poly.pdbx_strand_id
1 'polypeptide(L)' 'EEMSQVEFAKKLGISKQHLCDIEKRRKFVSPERAAKFAKILGHSEQSFVALALQDIVNQGGLRLKVSVEAA' A
#
# COMPACT_ATOMS: atom_id res chain seq x y z
N GLU A 1 3.00 -19.11 -9.30
CA GLU A 1 1.61 -19.30 -8.83
C GLU A 1 1.09 -17.99 -8.28
N GLU A 2 -0.17 -17.66 -8.57
CA GLU A 2 -0.85 -16.54 -7.91
C GLU A 2 -1.27 -16.98 -6.50
N MET A 3 -0.80 -16.26 -5.49
CA MET A 3 -1.14 -16.50 -4.08
C MET A 3 -2.59 -16.06 -3.83
N SER A 4 -3.36 -16.82 -3.04
CA SER A 4 -4.72 -16.42 -2.71
C SER A 4 -4.73 -15.15 -1.83
N GLN A 5 -5.82 -14.38 -1.88
CA GLN A 5 -5.99 -13.19 -1.04
C GLN A 5 -5.88 -13.51 0.47
N VAL A 6 -6.27 -14.72 0.88
CA VAL A 6 -6.15 -15.16 2.29
C VAL A 6 -4.69 -15.35 2.67
N GLU A 7 -3.91 -16.02 1.83
CA GLU A 7 -2.48 -16.23 2.06
C GLU A 7 -1.71 -14.92 2.02
N PHE A 8 -2.07 -14.03 1.10
CA PHE A 8 -1.43 -12.73 1.01
C PHE A 8 -1.72 -11.85 2.23
N ALA A 9 -2.97 -11.84 2.71
CA ALA A 9 -3.33 -11.14 3.94
C ALA A 9 -2.54 -11.67 5.15
N LYS A 10 -2.38 -12.99 5.25
CA LYS A 10 -1.53 -13.61 6.29
C LYS A 10 -0.07 -13.18 6.16
N LYS A 11 0.50 -13.18 4.96
CA LYS A 11 1.87 -12.71 4.70
C LYS A 11 2.07 -11.27 5.16
N LEU A 12 1.09 -10.40 4.90
CA LEU A 12 1.11 -8.98 5.28
C LEU A 12 0.75 -8.72 6.75
N GLY A 13 0.31 -9.73 7.50
CA GLY A 13 -0.13 -9.58 8.89
C GLY A 13 -1.42 -8.78 9.06
N ILE A 14 -2.33 -8.82 8.08
CA ILE A 14 -3.63 -8.13 8.12
C ILE A 14 -4.78 -9.10 7.89
N SER A 15 -6.02 -8.68 8.18
CA SER A 15 -7.18 -9.51 7.85
C SER A 15 -7.46 -9.52 6.34
N LYS A 16 -8.04 -10.61 5.84
CA LYS A 16 -8.52 -10.71 4.45
C LYS A 16 -9.45 -9.56 4.08
N GLN A 17 -10.35 -9.18 5.00
CA GLN A 17 -11.28 -8.06 4.79
C GLN A 17 -10.51 -6.75 4.59
N HIS A 18 -9.47 -6.50 5.37
CA HIS A 18 -8.64 -5.33 5.22
C HIS A 18 -7.91 -5.31 3.87
N LEU A 19 -7.31 -6.44 3.47
CA LEU A 19 -6.68 -6.54 2.16
C LEU A 19 -7.68 -6.27 1.02
N CYS A 20 -8.88 -6.84 1.09
CA CYS A 20 -9.95 -6.59 0.13
C CYS A 20 -10.40 -5.12 0.12
N ASP A 21 -10.44 -4.45 1.27
CA ASP A 21 -10.75 -3.02 1.35
C ASP A 21 -9.67 -2.16 0.71
N ILE A 22 -8.39 -2.54 0.84
CA ILE A 22 -7.26 -1.85 0.18
C ILE A 22 -7.36 -2.04 -1.34
N GLU A 23 -7.52 -3.28 -1.83
CA GLU A 23 -7.61 -3.60 -3.25
C GLU A 23 -8.79 -2.90 -3.94
N LYS A 24 -9.90 -2.73 -3.22
CA LYS A 24 -11.10 -2.03 -3.72
C LYS A 24 -11.07 -0.52 -3.45
N ARG A 25 -9.94 0.04 -3.03
CA ARG A 25 -9.75 1.47 -2.71
C ARG A 25 -10.77 2.04 -1.71
N ARG A 26 -11.30 1.18 -0.82
CA ARG A 26 -12.16 1.60 0.30
C ARG A 26 -11.35 2.07 1.51
N LYS A 27 -10.12 1.58 1.64
CA LYS A 27 -9.16 2.00 2.67
C LYS A 27 -7.80 2.28 2.05
N PHE A 28 -7.17 3.33 2.53
CA PHE A 28 -5.83 3.71 2.13
C PHE A 28 -4.80 3.13 3.11
N VAL A 29 -3.62 2.83 2.59
CA VAL A 29 -2.50 2.38 3.38
C VAL A 29 -1.79 3.62 3.93
N SER A 30 -1.48 3.65 5.23
CA SER A 30 -0.67 4.73 5.79
C SER A 30 0.79 4.61 5.36
N PRO A 31 1.59 5.70 5.32
CA PRO A 31 3.02 5.63 5.00
C PRO A 31 3.78 4.57 5.83
N GLU A 32 3.53 4.52 7.13
CA GLU A 32 4.14 3.54 8.04
C GLU A 32 3.81 2.09 7.62
N ARG A 33 2.54 1.81 7.28
CA ARG A 33 2.14 0.49 6.82
C ARG A 33 2.70 0.16 5.44
N ALA A 34 2.77 1.14 4.54
CA ALA A 34 3.33 0.97 3.21
C ALA A 34 4.81 0.57 3.31
N ALA A 35 5.58 1.23 4.18
CA ALA A 35 6.97 0.85 4.47
C ALA A 35 7.08 -0.57 5.05
N LYS A 36 6.19 -0.94 6.00
CA LYS A 36 6.13 -2.32 6.53
C LYS A 36 5.84 -3.35 5.45
N PHE A 37 4.87 -3.09 4.58
CA PHE A 37 4.54 -3.98 3.46
C PHE A 37 5.71 -4.09 2.46
N ALA A 38 6.39 -3.00 2.16
CA ALA A 38 7.57 -3.01 1.30
C ALA A 38 8.63 -3.98 1.82
N LYS A 39 8.96 -3.91 3.12
CA LYS A 39 9.90 -4.84 3.77
C LYS A 39 9.47 -6.30 3.65
N ILE A 40 8.20 -6.59 3.94
CA ILE A 40 7.64 -7.96 3.87
C ILE A 40 7.67 -8.51 2.44
N LEU A 41 7.48 -7.64 1.45
CA LEU A 41 7.43 -8.01 0.04
C LEU A 41 8.79 -7.94 -0.67
N GLY A 42 9.84 -7.46 0.00
CA GLY A 42 11.18 -7.34 -0.58
C GLY A 42 11.30 -6.18 -1.58
N HIS A 43 10.54 -5.11 -1.37
CA HIS A 43 10.55 -3.91 -2.22
C HIS A 43 11.05 -2.68 -1.45
N SER A 44 11.32 -1.59 -2.18
CA SER A 44 11.74 -0.32 -1.60
C SER A 44 10.61 0.35 -0.82
N GLU A 45 10.91 0.80 0.40
CA GLU A 45 9.99 1.57 1.25
C GLU A 45 9.53 2.84 0.53
N GLN A 46 10.46 3.55 -0.10
CA GLN A 46 10.21 4.78 -0.85
C GLN A 46 9.11 4.62 -1.89
N SER A 47 9.15 3.56 -2.72
CA SER A 47 8.16 3.36 -3.77
C SER A 47 6.78 3.04 -3.19
N PHE A 48 6.71 2.19 -2.16
CA PHE A 48 5.44 1.87 -1.51
C PHE A 48 4.82 3.07 -0.80
N VAL A 49 5.64 3.86 -0.10
CA VAL A 49 5.19 5.09 0.56
C VAL A 49 4.70 6.10 -0.47
N ALA A 50 5.43 6.30 -1.57
CA ALA A 50 5.00 7.19 -2.65
C ALA A 50 3.66 6.75 -3.25
N LEU A 51 3.46 5.46 -3.50
CA LEU A 51 2.19 4.92 -4.01
C LEU A 51 1.02 5.16 -3.02
N ALA A 52 1.25 4.86 -1.74
CA ALA A 52 0.24 5.05 -0.70
C ALA A 52 -0.20 6.52 -0.58
N LEU A 53 0.74 7.46 -0.67
CA LEU A 53 0.45 8.90 -0.67
C LEU A 53 -0.22 9.35 -1.97
N GLN A 54 0.22 8.82 -3.11
CA GLN A 54 -0.39 9.12 -4.41
C GLN A 54 -1.86 8.72 -4.45
N ASP A 55 -2.24 7.59 -3.85
CA ASP A 55 -3.63 7.16 -3.77
C ASP A 55 -4.52 8.16 -3.00
N ILE A 56 -3.99 8.78 -1.95
CA ILE A 56 -4.71 9.82 -1.18
C ILE A 56 -4.89 11.09 -2.04
N VAL A 57 -3.84 11.51 -2.75
CA VAL A 57 -3.90 12.66 -3.67
C VAL A 57 -4.91 12.43 -4.79
N ASN A 58 -4.90 11.23 -5.37
CA ASN A 58 -5.85 10.81 -6.40
C ASN A 58 -7.29 10.82 -5.89
N GLN A 59 -7.51 10.34 -4.66
CA GLN A 59 -8.84 10.36 -4.03
C GLN A 59 -9.35 11.80 -3.84
N GLY A 60 -8.46 12.74 -3.53
CA GLY A 60 -8.79 14.16 -3.46
C GLY A 60 -9.11 14.82 -4.81
N GLY A 61 -9.04 14.08 -5.93
CA GLY A 61 -9.27 14.60 -7.28
C GLY A 61 -8.17 15.53 -7.78
N LEU A 62 -7.03 15.56 -7.09
CA LEU A 62 -5.91 16.44 -7.41
C LEU A 62 -5.06 15.82 -8.52
N ARG A 63 -4.75 16.60 -9.56
CA ARG A 63 -3.86 16.19 -10.65
C ARG A 63 -2.39 16.47 -10.29
N LEU A 64 -1.95 15.92 -9.17
CA LEU A 64 -0.59 16.10 -8.64
C LEU A 64 0.12 14.76 -8.55
N LYS A 65 1.45 14.78 -8.72
CA LYS A 65 2.31 13.61 -8.58
C LYS A 65 3.10 13.70 -7.28
N VAL A 66 3.08 12.63 -6.48
CA VAL A 66 3.86 12.51 -5.26
C VAL A 66 5.24 11.94 -5.59
N SER A 67 6.28 12.60 -5.09
CA SER A 67 7.66 12.09 -5.05
C SER A 67 8.08 11.99 -3.58
N VAL A 68 8.72 10.87 -3.23
CA VAL A 68 9.33 10.66 -1.91
C VAL A 68 10.81 10.46 -2.16
N GLU A 69 11.65 11.17 -1.42
CA GLU A 69 13.11 11.10 -1.53
C GLU A 69 13.69 10.63 -0.20
N ALA A 70 14.86 9.98 -0.26
CA ALA A 70 15.59 9.65 0.95
C ALA A 70 16.07 10.93 1.63
N ALA A 71 16.06 10.94 2.96
CA ALA A 71 16.55 12.06 3.77
C ALA A 71 18.08 12.15 3.74
#